data_AF-A0A3S4W0N7-F1
#
_entry.id   AF-A0A3S4W0N7-F1
#
_cell.length_a   1.000
_cell.length_b   1.000
_cell.length_c   1.000
_cell.angle_alpha   90.00
_cell.angle_beta   90.00
_cell.angle_gamma   90.00
#
_symmetry.space_group_name_H-M   'P 1'
#
loop_
_entity.id
_entity.type
_entity.pdbx_description
1 polymer ?
#
loop_
_entity_poly.entity_id
_entity_poly.type
_entity_poly.pdbx_seq_one_letter_code
_entity_poly.pdbx_strand_id
1 'polypeptide(L)'
;MTFNGLSKAYRVAGFRQGWMILNGPKNHAKGYIEGLDMLASMRLCANVPMQHAIQTALGGYQSINEFILPGGRLLAQRNKAYELITQIPGISCVKPMGALYMFPKIDVKKFNVHSDEKMVLDLLRQEKVLLVHGKGFNWHSPDHFRIVTLPYVNQLEEAITKLGRFLENYHQ
;
A
#
# COMPACT_ATOMS: atom_id res chain seq x y z
N MET A 1 20.40 -1.43 -8.22
CA MET A 1 20.14 -1.91 -6.85
C MET A 1 18.68 -2.28 -6.75
N THR A 2 18.36 -3.46 -6.25
CA THR A 2 16.99 -3.98 -6.17
C THR A 2 16.65 -4.33 -4.72
N PHE A 3 15.46 -3.96 -4.27
CA PHE A 3 14.98 -4.24 -2.91
C PHE A 3 13.86 -5.27 -2.92
N ASN A 4 13.84 -6.16 -1.93
CA ASN A 4 12.71 -7.05 -1.68
C ASN A 4 12.69 -7.47 -0.20
N GLY A 5 11.67 -8.20 0.24
CA GLY A 5 11.60 -8.68 1.61
C GLY A 5 10.38 -9.53 1.92
N LEU A 6 10.31 -10.01 3.16
CA LEU A 6 9.25 -10.94 3.59
C LEU A 6 7.95 -10.23 4.02
N SER A 7 7.98 -8.90 4.12
CA SER A 7 6.91 -8.15 4.80
C SER A 7 5.54 -8.27 4.14
N LYS A 8 5.47 -8.39 2.81
CA LYS A 8 4.20 -8.35 2.07
C LYS A 8 3.84 -9.72 1.50
N ALA A 9 4.65 -10.26 0.58
CA ALA A 9 4.39 -11.54 -0.07
C ALA A 9 4.26 -12.71 0.93
N TYR A 10 5.01 -12.66 2.04
CA TYR A 10 5.04 -13.70 3.07
C TYR A 10 4.33 -13.30 4.36
N ARG A 11 3.67 -12.13 4.40
CA ARG A 11 2.79 -11.69 5.49
C ARG A 11 3.43 -11.66 6.89
N VAL A 12 4.76 -11.54 6.97
CA VAL A 12 5.51 -11.47 8.23
C VAL A 12 6.14 -10.09 8.44
N ALA A 13 5.34 -9.03 8.26
CA ALA A 13 5.82 -7.65 8.37
C ALA A 13 6.51 -7.35 9.72
N GLY A 14 6.06 -7.98 10.81
CA GLY A 14 6.64 -7.84 12.14
C GLY A 14 8.05 -8.43 12.29
N PHE A 15 8.46 -9.37 11.43
CA PHE A 15 9.79 -9.99 11.47
C PHE A 15 10.89 -9.06 10.98
N ARG A 16 10.52 -7.96 10.31
CA ARG A 16 11.44 -6.94 9.80
C ARG A 16 12.55 -7.50 8.90
N GLN A 17 12.19 -8.45 8.03
CA GLN A 17 13.12 -9.08 7.09
C GLN A 17 13.01 -8.48 5.68
N GLY A 18 14.12 -7.98 5.18
CA GLY A 18 14.27 -7.40 3.85
C GLY A 18 15.74 -7.38 3.43
N TRP A 19 15.98 -7.26 2.13
CA TRP A 19 17.31 -7.30 1.55
C TRP A 19 17.42 -6.36 0.35
N MET A 20 18.66 -6.05 0.00
CA MET A 20 19.03 -5.31 -1.21
C MET A 20 20.06 -6.10 -2.00
N ILE A 21 19.98 -6.05 -3.32
CA ILE A 21 20.90 -6.74 -4.24
C ILE A 21 21.52 -5.71 -5.19
N LEU A 22 22.85 -5.71 -5.28
CA LEU A 22 23.60 -4.94 -6.27
C LEU A 22 23.88 -5.81 -7.51
N ASN A 23 23.26 -5.46 -8.62
CA ASN A 23 23.44 -6.13 -9.91
C ASN A 23 24.08 -5.18 -10.94
N GLY A 24 24.77 -5.73 -11.94
CA GLY A 24 25.48 -5.00 -12.99
C GLY A 24 26.99 -4.82 -12.72
N PRO A 25 27.68 -4.03 -13.57
CA PRO A 25 29.09 -3.68 -13.39
C PRO A 25 29.30 -2.92 -12.09
N LYS A 26 30.16 -3.43 -11.20
CA LYS A 26 30.41 -2.87 -9.85
C LYS A 26 31.79 -2.25 -9.68
N ASN A 27 32.69 -2.43 -10.65
CA ASN A 27 34.09 -2.01 -10.55
C ASN A 27 34.24 -0.48 -10.33
N HIS A 28 33.35 0.32 -10.93
CA HIS A 28 33.33 1.77 -10.78
C HIS A 28 32.67 2.26 -9.47
N ALA A 29 32.04 1.35 -8.70
CA ALA A 29 31.23 1.67 -7.53
C ALA A 29 31.88 1.21 -6.21
N LYS A 30 33.21 0.96 -6.20
CA LYS A 30 33.93 0.41 -5.04
C LYS A 30 33.71 1.23 -3.76
N GLY A 31 33.94 2.54 -3.80
CA GLY A 31 33.74 3.40 -2.62
C GLY A 31 32.28 3.47 -2.15
N TYR A 32 31.32 3.35 -3.07
CA TYR A 32 29.90 3.26 -2.70
C TYR A 32 29.58 1.95 -1.96
N ILE A 33 30.15 0.82 -2.42
CA ILE A 33 29.98 -0.49 -1.77
C ILE A 33 30.63 -0.49 -0.39
N GLU A 34 31.83 0.06 -0.24
CA GLU A 34 32.50 0.23 1.06
C GLU A 34 31.64 1.04 2.03
N GLY A 35 30.98 2.09 1.55
CA GLY A 35 30.03 2.87 2.35
C GLY A 35 28.82 2.04 2.82
N LEU A 36 28.28 1.17 1.96
CA LEU A 36 27.19 0.26 2.33
C LEU A 36 27.64 -0.76 3.39
N ASP A 37 28.83 -1.34 3.24
CA ASP A 37 29.41 -2.29 4.20
C ASP A 37 29.66 -1.61 5.55
N MET A 38 30.22 -0.40 5.54
CA MET A 38 30.43 0.41 6.74
C MET A 38 29.11 0.64 7.50
N LEU A 39 28.06 1.10 6.82
CA LEU A 39 26.74 1.32 7.44
C LEU A 39 26.09 0.01 7.91
N ALA A 40 26.37 -1.13 7.26
CA ALA A 40 25.91 -2.43 7.70
C ALA A 40 26.60 -2.88 9.00
N SER A 41 27.91 -2.68 9.10
CA SER A 41 28.71 -3.03 10.27
C SER A 41 28.43 -2.13 11.48
N MET A 42 28.16 -0.84 11.29
CA MET A 42 27.90 0.10 12.40
C MET A 42 26.72 -0.30 13.28
N ARG A 43 25.73 -1.01 12.73
CA ARG A 43 24.56 -1.54 13.48
C ARG A 43 24.71 -3.02 13.87
N LEU A 44 25.92 -3.58 13.75
CA LEU A 44 26.26 -4.99 13.94
C LEU A 44 25.62 -5.93 12.90
N CYS A 45 24.31 -6.15 12.99
CA CYS A 45 23.56 -7.01 12.06
C CYS A 45 22.05 -6.74 12.10
N ALA A 46 21.30 -7.28 11.14
CA ALA A 46 19.84 -7.35 11.24
C ALA A 46 19.41 -8.46 12.22
N ASN A 47 18.17 -8.42 12.72
CA ASN A 47 17.68 -9.42 13.66
C ASN A 47 17.85 -10.85 13.09
N VAL A 48 18.60 -11.69 13.79
CA VAL A 48 19.12 -12.97 13.28
C VAL A 48 18.05 -14.07 13.20
N PRO A 49 17.21 -14.31 14.24
CA PRO A 49 16.31 -15.45 14.23
C PRO A 49 15.37 -15.49 13.02
N MET A 50 14.91 -14.32 12.56
CA MET A 50 13.96 -14.24 11.46
C MET A 50 14.62 -14.38 10.09
N GLN A 51 15.95 -14.25 9.96
CA GLN A 51 16.65 -14.48 8.68
C GLN A 51 16.52 -15.92 8.21
N HIS A 52 16.39 -16.89 9.14
CA HIS A 52 16.19 -18.30 8.82
C HIS A 52 14.89 -18.56 8.04
N ALA A 53 13.89 -17.67 8.13
CA ALA A 53 12.66 -17.79 7.36
C ALA A 53 12.85 -17.51 5.86
N ILE A 54 13.94 -16.84 5.46
CA ILE A 54 14.16 -16.40 4.07
C ILE A 54 14.31 -17.60 3.14
N GLN A 55 15.10 -18.61 3.53
CA GLN A 55 15.34 -19.79 2.69
C GLN A 55 14.04 -20.54 2.41
N THR A 56 13.23 -20.79 3.45
CA THR A 56 11.94 -21.46 3.32
C THR A 56 10.93 -20.62 2.55
N ALA A 57 10.94 -19.30 2.73
CA ALA A 57 10.04 -18.40 2.00
C ALA A 57 10.31 -18.41 0.48
N LEU A 58 11.58 -18.30 0.09
CA LEU A 58 11.96 -18.26 -1.32
C LEU A 58 11.95 -19.64 -2.00
N GLY A 59 12.10 -20.71 -1.22
CA GLY A 59 12.06 -22.08 -1.72
C GLY A 59 10.65 -22.69 -1.72
N GLY A 60 10.48 -23.77 -2.47
CA GLY A 60 9.28 -24.62 -2.41
C GLY A 60 7.98 -23.88 -2.76
N TYR A 61 6.93 -24.22 -2.01
CA TYR A 61 5.55 -23.80 -2.30
C TYR A 61 5.30 -22.30 -2.04
N GLN A 62 4.78 -21.61 -3.06
CA GLN A 62 4.48 -20.18 -2.99
C GLN A 62 3.01 -19.93 -2.62
N SER A 63 2.74 -19.91 -1.31
CA SER A 63 1.37 -19.73 -0.77
C SER A 63 0.67 -18.45 -1.21
N ILE A 64 1.39 -17.41 -1.64
CA ILE A 64 0.78 -16.16 -2.12
C ILE A 64 -0.14 -16.38 -3.33
N ASN A 65 0.09 -17.43 -4.13
CA ASN A 65 -0.71 -17.75 -5.31
C ASN A 65 -2.17 -18.05 -4.95
N GLU A 66 -2.44 -18.68 -3.80
CA GLU A 66 -3.79 -18.93 -3.29
C GLU A 66 -4.57 -17.64 -3.02
N PHE A 67 -3.89 -16.52 -2.81
CA PHE A 67 -4.52 -15.25 -2.44
C PHE A 67 -4.76 -14.35 -3.66
N ILE A 68 -3.90 -14.41 -4.67
CA ILE A 68 -3.88 -13.46 -5.80
C ILE A 68 -4.49 -14.02 -7.10
N LEU A 69 -4.62 -15.34 -7.21
CA LEU A 69 -5.26 -16.00 -8.35
C LEU A 69 -6.80 -16.06 -8.17
N PRO A 70 -7.57 -16.40 -9.23
CA PRO A 70 -9.03 -16.57 -9.12
C PRO A 70 -9.43 -17.49 -7.96
N GLY A 71 -10.40 -17.04 -7.16
CA GLY A 71 -10.80 -17.68 -5.89
C GLY A 71 -10.05 -17.17 -4.66
N GLY A 72 -8.92 -16.48 -4.85
CA GLY A 72 -8.12 -15.92 -3.77
C GLY A 72 -8.68 -14.63 -3.18
N ARG A 73 -8.57 -14.49 -1.85
CA ARG A 73 -9.16 -13.35 -1.13
C ARG A 73 -8.60 -11.99 -1.55
N LEU A 74 -7.29 -11.86 -1.81
CA LEU A 74 -6.70 -10.56 -2.16
C LEU A 74 -7.20 -10.06 -3.50
N LEU A 75 -7.39 -10.98 -4.47
CA LEU A 75 -8.00 -10.65 -5.74
C LEU A 75 -9.47 -10.23 -5.57
N ALA A 76 -10.24 -10.97 -4.77
CA ALA A 76 -11.65 -10.66 -4.49
C ALA A 76 -11.80 -9.31 -3.77
N GLN A 77 -11.02 -9.06 -2.72
CA GLN A 77 -10.99 -7.80 -1.95
C GLN A 77 -10.64 -6.61 -2.85
N ARG A 78 -9.60 -6.74 -3.68
CA ARG A 78 -9.23 -5.71 -4.68
C ARG A 78 -10.36 -5.45 -5.67
N ASN A 79 -10.95 -6.51 -6.22
CA ASN A 79 -12.04 -6.38 -7.21
C ASN A 79 -13.25 -5.66 -6.61
N LYS A 80 -13.68 -6.08 -5.42
CA LYS A 80 -14.86 -5.50 -4.78
C LYS A 80 -14.62 -4.05 -4.36
N ALA A 81 -13.45 -3.75 -3.79
CA ALA A 81 -13.10 -2.38 -3.44
C ALA A 81 -13.06 -1.47 -4.67
N TYR A 82 -12.53 -1.96 -5.81
CA TYR A 82 -12.53 -1.22 -7.08
C TYR A 82 -13.94 -0.98 -7.63
N GLU A 83 -14.80 -2.01 -7.61
CA GLU A 83 -16.19 -1.90 -8.05
C GLU A 83 -16.93 -0.82 -7.24
N LEU A 84 -16.86 -0.88 -5.91
CA LEU A 84 -17.57 0.03 -5.04
C LEU A 84 -17.04 1.47 -5.13
N ILE A 85 -15.71 1.65 -5.11
CA ILE A 85 -15.11 3.00 -5.11
C ILE A 85 -15.41 3.75 -6.41
N THR A 86 -15.54 3.04 -7.54
CA THR A 86 -15.84 3.63 -8.85
C THR A 86 -17.32 3.89 -9.09
N GLN A 87 -18.20 3.38 -8.22
CA GLN A 87 -19.63 3.72 -8.22
C GLN A 87 -19.93 5.04 -7.51
N ILE A 88 -19.01 5.55 -6.68
CA ILE A 88 -19.21 6.81 -5.94
C ILE A 88 -19.13 8.01 -6.90
N PRO A 89 -20.20 8.81 -7.05
CA PRO A 89 -20.20 9.93 -7.99
C PRO A 89 -19.16 11.00 -7.65
N GLY A 90 -18.23 11.28 -8.58
CA GLY A 90 -17.12 12.21 -8.35
C GLY A 90 -15.82 11.53 -7.91
N ILE A 91 -15.77 10.20 -7.93
CA ILE A 91 -14.54 9.43 -7.75
C ILE A 91 -14.23 8.64 -9.04
N SER A 92 -12.95 8.60 -9.41
CA SER A 92 -12.44 7.65 -10.40
C SER A 92 -11.21 6.93 -9.85
N CYS A 93 -10.88 5.75 -10.36
CA CYS A 93 -9.70 5.02 -9.94
C CYS A 93 -9.17 4.19 -11.10
N VAL A 94 -7.85 4.17 -11.30
CA VAL A 94 -7.22 3.15 -12.16
C VAL A 94 -7.20 1.83 -11.40
N LYS A 95 -7.64 0.74 -12.05
CA LYS A 95 -7.68 -0.58 -11.41
C LYS A 95 -6.25 -1.04 -11.12
N PRO A 96 -5.87 -1.30 -9.85
CA PRO A 96 -4.50 -1.70 -9.53
C PRO A 96 -4.22 -3.11 -10.06
N MET A 97 -3.09 -3.34 -10.71
CA MET A 97 -2.71 -4.66 -11.24
C MET A 97 -1.86 -5.50 -10.26
N GLY A 98 -1.53 -4.93 -9.10
CA GLY A 98 -0.74 -5.59 -8.07
C GLY A 98 -0.65 -4.75 -6.80
N ALA A 99 0.29 -5.11 -5.92
CA ALA A 99 0.41 -4.56 -4.57
C ALA A 99 -0.90 -4.72 -3.76
N LEU A 100 -1.13 -3.86 -2.77
CA LEU A 100 -2.21 -3.97 -1.77
C LEU A 100 -2.98 -2.65 -1.60
N TYR A 101 -2.96 -1.79 -2.62
CA TYR A 101 -3.43 -0.42 -2.54
C TYR A 101 -4.21 0.01 -3.79
N MET A 102 -5.13 0.95 -3.61
CA MET A 102 -5.74 1.76 -4.67
C MET A 102 -5.41 3.23 -4.43
N PHE A 103 -5.38 4.01 -5.51
CA PHE A 103 -5.12 5.46 -5.46
C PHE A 103 -6.22 6.22 -6.22
N PRO A 104 -7.44 6.32 -5.65
CA PRO A 104 -8.54 7.01 -6.31
C PRO A 104 -8.30 8.51 -6.45
N LYS A 105 -8.82 9.08 -7.54
CA LYS A 105 -8.94 10.51 -7.80
C LYS A 105 -10.33 10.99 -7.38
N ILE A 106 -10.40 12.12 -6.71
CA ILE A 106 -11.64 12.79 -6.30
C ILE A 106 -11.85 14.09 -7.10
N ASP A 107 -13.10 14.40 -7.45
CA ASP A 107 -13.49 15.66 -8.09
C ASP A 107 -13.47 16.80 -7.07
N VAL A 108 -12.34 17.51 -7.02
CA VAL A 108 -12.14 18.64 -6.11
C VAL A 108 -13.11 19.78 -6.32
N LYS A 109 -13.64 19.97 -7.54
CA LYS A 109 -14.60 21.05 -7.81
C LYS A 109 -15.96 20.70 -7.23
N LYS A 110 -16.38 19.45 -7.38
CA LYS A 110 -17.67 18.97 -6.87
C LYS A 110 -17.77 19.07 -5.34
N PHE A 111 -16.70 18.71 -4.64
CA PHE A 111 -16.68 18.65 -3.17
C PHE A 111 -15.95 19.84 -2.51
N ASN A 112 -15.56 20.84 -3.32
CA ASN A 112 -14.78 22.02 -2.90
C ASN A 112 -13.50 21.70 -2.11
N VAL A 113 -12.80 20.62 -2.48
CA VAL A 113 -11.62 20.14 -1.74
C VAL A 113 -10.40 21.00 -2.06
N HIS A 114 -9.92 21.74 -1.05
CA HIS A 114 -8.68 22.53 -1.07
C HIS A 114 -7.53 21.81 -0.34
N SER A 115 -7.88 20.97 0.63
CA SER A 115 -6.97 20.15 1.43
C SER A 115 -7.49 18.71 1.53
N ASP A 116 -6.79 17.80 0.88
CA ASP A 116 -7.04 16.36 0.94
C ASP A 116 -6.80 15.80 2.35
N GLU A 117 -5.84 16.37 3.10
CA GLU A 117 -5.61 16.05 4.51
C GLU A 117 -6.83 16.39 5.37
N LYS A 118 -7.39 17.59 5.21
CA LYS A 118 -8.60 18.01 5.93
C LYS A 118 -9.78 17.10 5.58
N MET A 119 -9.96 16.74 4.30
CA MET A 119 -11.02 15.83 3.87
C MET A 119 -10.90 14.45 4.55
N VAL A 120 -9.69 13.89 4.61
CA VAL A 120 -9.45 12.62 5.30
C VAL A 120 -9.71 12.73 6.81
N LEU A 121 -9.35 13.85 7.44
CA LEU A 121 -9.64 14.08 8.87
C LEU A 121 -11.15 14.23 9.14
N ASP A 122 -11.87 14.94 8.28
CA ASP A 122 -13.32 15.13 8.39
C ASP A 122 -14.04 13.79 8.24
N LEU A 123 -13.67 12.98 7.24
CA LEU A 123 -14.15 11.60 7.07
C LEU A 123 -13.88 10.76 8.32
N LEU A 124 -12.66 10.82 8.87
CA LEU A 124 -12.31 10.09 10.08
C LEU A 124 -13.18 10.49 11.26
N ARG A 125 -13.42 11.79 11.44
CA ARG A 125 -14.23 12.30 12.56
C ARG A 125 -15.68 11.89 12.43
N GLN A 126 -16.26 11.93 11.23
CA GLN A 126 -17.66 11.60 10.99
C GLN A 126 -17.91 10.09 10.95
N GLU A 127 -17.14 9.37 10.13
CA GLU A 127 -17.44 7.98 9.77
C GLU A 127 -16.56 6.94 10.47
N LYS A 128 -15.53 7.42 11.20
CA LYS A 128 -14.52 6.57 11.86
C LYS A 128 -13.73 5.69 10.87
N VAL A 129 -13.63 6.14 9.63
CA VAL A 129 -12.84 5.51 8.56
C VAL A 129 -11.56 6.30 8.35
N LEU A 130 -10.40 5.67 8.56
CA LEU A 130 -9.10 6.28 8.33
C LEU A 130 -8.57 5.96 6.93
N LEU A 131 -8.29 7.00 6.15
CA LEU A 131 -7.60 6.92 4.86
C LEU A 131 -6.26 7.67 4.93
N VAL A 132 -5.51 7.68 3.84
CA VAL A 132 -4.30 8.52 3.71
C VAL A 132 -4.48 9.45 2.52
N HIS A 133 -4.30 10.75 2.74
CA HIS A 133 -4.44 11.76 1.69
C HIS A 133 -3.30 11.69 0.65
N GLY A 134 -3.54 12.15 -0.56
CA GLY A 134 -2.65 12.05 -1.72
C GLY A 134 -1.35 12.83 -1.55
N LYS A 135 -1.39 14.05 -1.01
CA LYS A 135 -0.20 14.86 -0.72
C LYS A 135 0.78 14.18 0.24
N GLY A 136 0.31 13.26 1.08
CA GLY A 136 1.17 12.40 1.90
C GLY A 136 2.10 11.47 1.08
N PHE A 137 1.83 11.30 -0.21
CA PHE A 137 2.67 10.59 -1.19
C PHE A 137 3.45 11.55 -2.10
N ASN A 138 3.56 12.83 -1.74
CA ASN A 138 4.11 13.89 -2.60
C ASN A 138 3.34 14.08 -3.92
N TRP A 139 2.05 13.73 -3.95
CA TRP A 139 1.19 14.07 -5.08
C TRP A 139 0.89 15.57 -5.07
N HIS A 140 0.96 16.23 -6.22
CA HIS A 140 0.97 17.69 -6.29
C HIS A 140 -0.39 18.35 -6.00
N SER A 141 -1.49 17.64 -6.24
CA SER A 141 -2.85 18.17 -6.14
C SER A 141 -3.62 17.54 -4.97
N PRO A 142 -4.57 18.26 -4.32
CA PRO A 142 -5.39 17.69 -3.24
C PRO A 142 -6.55 16.84 -3.79
N ASP A 143 -6.31 16.06 -4.84
CA ASP A 143 -7.34 15.38 -5.62
C ASP A 143 -7.19 13.85 -5.58
N HIS A 144 -6.39 13.31 -4.66
CA HIS A 144 -6.22 11.86 -4.49
C HIS A 144 -6.17 11.47 -3.02
N PHE A 145 -6.41 10.19 -2.78
CA PHE A 145 -6.19 9.53 -1.49
C PHE A 145 -5.84 8.05 -1.73
N ARG A 146 -5.40 7.32 -0.70
CA ARG A 146 -5.02 5.91 -0.79
C ARG A 146 -5.92 5.04 0.07
N ILE A 147 -6.40 3.94 -0.51
CA ILE A 147 -7.13 2.87 0.18
C ILE A 147 -6.23 1.62 0.22
N VAL A 148 -6.28 0.87 1.33
CA VAL A 148 -5.65 -0.45 1.46
C VAL A 148 -6.68 -1.54 1.17
N THR A 149 -6.35 -2.53 0.33
CA THR A 149 -7.29 -3.60 -0.08
C THR A 149 -7.16 -4.89 0.76
N LEU A 150 -6.58 -4.79 1.96
CA LEU A 150 -6.36 -5.91 2.88
C LEU A 150 -7.57 -6.29 3.76
N PRO A 151 -8.42 -5.34 4.23
CA PRO A 151 -9.59 -5.68 5.05
C PRO A 151 -10.53 -6.65 4.34
N TYR A 152 -11.29 -7.44 5.10
CA TYR A 152 -12.27 -8.38 4.52
C TYR A 152 -13.31 -7.66 3.65
N VAL A 153 -13.94 -8.39 2.73
CA VAL A 153 -14.89 -7.80 1.77
C VAL A 153 -16.00 -7.01 2.48
N ASN A 154 -16.59 -7.58 3.53
CA ASN A 154 -17.61 -6.89 4.34
C ASN A 154 -17.10 -5.59 4.99
N GLN A 155 -15.84 -5.55 5.44
CA GLN A 155 -15.23 -4.34 6.01
C GLN A 155 -14.95 -3.28 4.93
N LEU A 156 -14.54 -3.71 3.74
CA LEU A 156 -14.35 -2.83 2.58
C LEU A 156 -15.69 -2.25 2.12
N GLU A 157 -16.73 -3.07 2.06
CA GLU A 157 -18.11 -2.66 1.77
C GLU A 157 -18.59 -1.61 2.76
N GLU A 158 -18.46 -1.87 4.06
CA GLU A 158 -18.85 -0.92 5.09
C GLU A 158 -18.08 0.40 4.99
N ALA A 159 -16.75 0.34 4.87
CA ALA A 159 -15.91 1.54 4.82
C ALA A 159 -16.14 2.39 3.56
N ILE A 160 -16.31 1.76 2.39
CA ILE A 160 -16.58 2.48 1.14
C ILE A 160 -18.02 3.01 1.11
N THR A 161 -18.99 2.29 1.68
CA THR A 161 -20.37 2.81 1.84
C THR A 161 -20.38 4.05 2.73
N LYS A 162 -19.65 4.03 3.85
CA LYS A 162 -19.47 5.20 4.72
C LYS A 162 -18.80 6.36 4.01
N LEU A 163 -17.78 6.11 3.19
CA LEU A 163 -17.16 7.14 2.34
C LEU A 163 -18.17 7.74 1.34
N GLY A 164 -18.98 6.91 0.69
CA GLY A 164 -20.04 7.37 -0.21
C GLY A 164 -21.03 8.28 0.50
N ARG A 165 -21.55 7.84 1.65
CA ARG A 165 -22.46 8.63 2.50
C ARG A 165 -21.86 9.95 2.96
N PHE A 166 -20.59 9.94 3.37
CA PHE A 166 -19.87 11.16 3.72
C PHE A 166 -19.86 12.14 2.55
N LEU A 167 -19.49 11.67 1.35
CA LEU A 167 -19.37 12.51 0.16
C LEU A 167 -20.70 13.04 -0.38
N GLU A 168 -21.83 12.37 -0.13
CA GLU A 168 -23.16 12.85 -0.58
C GLU A 168 -23.46 14.28 -0.10
N ASN A 169 -23.02 14.64 1.11
CA ASN A 169 -23.26 15.94 1.72
C ASN A 169 -21.96 16.69 2.04
N TYR A 170 -20.80 16.19 1.59
CA TYR A 170 -19.53 16.82 1.89
C TYR A 170 -19.24 17.98 0.93
N HIS A 171 -19.03 19.14 1.53
CA HIS A 171 -18.45 20.30 0.89
C HIS A 171 -17.43 20.86 1.87
N GLN A 172 -16.15 20.87 1.47
CA GLN A 172 -15.07 21.31 2.35
C GLN A 172 -15.07 22.82 2.58
#